data_AF-A0A928CBQ1-F1
#
_entry.id   AF-A0A928CBQ1-F1
#
_cell.length_a   1.000
_cell.length_b   1.000
_cell.length_c   1.000
_cell.angle_alpha   90.00
_cell.angle_beta   90.00
_cell.angle_gamma   90.00
#
_symmetry.space_group_name_H-M   'P 1'
#
loop_
_entity.id
_entity.type
_entity.pdbx_description
1 polymer ?
#
loop_
_entity_poly.entity_id
_entity_poly.type
_entity_poly.pdbx_seq_one_letter_code
_entity_poly.pdbx_strand_id
1 'polypeptide(L)'
;MKEFLTPDILQTIIICCTIIIIGLIAVSAYRIKKEQQKTWDSYIFTASVLLILAITIFSYCFCRDRNVLDFISLASALISIILAIVTIIYSYFTNSRSSGQIDKLNKAAEDVSKATSSYATSAESLQENIQKIINAVNRVEEKTDQLLEYKSSNKKNSYNLNNNSFDLPQYAESYINSSSPLGIIAIYACIKAKETNKEWCLNFFNSEYNQAYCAAYIISTSSTGLITSTIDFNTGIVRCYNFLEPIKACIDNWMQQNSILNVESFKALKDNIDNYFNNSK
;
A
#
# COMPACT_ATOMS: atom_id res chain seq x y z
N MET A 1 58.50 25.52 -51.50
CA MET A 1 58.42 25.56 -50.03
C MET A 1 59.63 26.30 -49.42
N LYS A 2 59.96 27.49 -49.94
CA LYS A 2 60.99 28.42 -49.46
C LYS A 2 60.72 29.80 -50.09
N GLU A 3 59.55 30.36 -49.83
CA GLU A 3 59.21 31.74 -50.25
C GLU A 3 57.95 32.29 -49.55
N PHE A 4 57.53 31.69 -48.43
CA PHE A 4 56.28 32.05 -47.74
C PHE A 4 56.48 32.98 -46.53
N LEU A 5 57.73 33.37 -46.26
CA LEU A 5 58.07 34.33 -45.21
C LEU A 5 58.99 35.40 -45.79
N THR A 6 58.43 36.28 -46.61
CA THR A 6 59.02 37.59 -46.86
C THR A 6 59.18 38.28 -45.50
N PRO A 7 60.35 38.89 -45.19
CA PRO A 7 60.59 39.54 -43.89
C PRO A 7 59.49 40.54 -43.50
N ASP A 8 58.84 41.15 -44.49
CA ASP A 8 57.72 42.08 -44.32
C ASP A 8 56.46 41.42 -43.73
N ILE A 9 56.14 40.17 -44.08
CA ILE A 9 54.98 39.44 -43.56
C ILE A 9 55.23 39.05 -42.10
N LEU A 10 56.44 38.59 -41.77
CA LEU A 10 56.82 38.26 -40.40
C LEU A 10 56.82 39.51 -39.52
N GLN A 11 57.35 40.63 -40.01
CA GLN A 11 57.37 41.90 -39.30
C GLN A 11 55.94 42.42 -39.06
N THR A 12 55.05 42.26 -40.04
CA THR A 12 53.63 42.64 -39.92
C THR A 12 52.89 41.80 -38.87
N ILE A 13 53.14 40.49 -38.83
CA ILE A 13 52.58 39.59 -37.81
C ILE A 13 53.10 39.96 -36.42
N ILE A 14 54.40 40.27 -36.27
CA ILE A 14 55.00 40.69 -34.99
C ILE A 14 54.39 42.02 -34.52
N ILE A 15 54.21 42.99 -35.42
CA ILE A 15 53.57 44.28 -35.08
C ILE A 15 52.11 44.05 -34.66
N CYS A 16 51.35 43.20 -35.35
CA CYS A 16 49.97 42.88 -34.94
C CYS A 16 49.93 42.19 -33.57
N CYS A 17 50.80 41.21 -33.32
CA CYS A 17 50.89 40.51 -32.04
C CYS A 17 51.26 41.47 -30.89
N THR A 18 52.20 42.39 -31.10
CA THR A 18 52.59 43.37 -30.07
C THR A 18 51.44 44.33 -29.73
N ILE A 19 50.67 44.78 -30.72
CA ILE A 19 49.50 45.65 -30.50
C ILE A 19 48.39 44.90 -29.75
N ILE A 20 48.14 43.61 -30.07
CA ILE A 20 47.18 42.77 -29.35
C ILE A 20 47.60 42.57 -27.88
N ILE A 21 48.89 42.34 -27.63
CA ILE A 21 49.45 42.22 -26.28
C ILE A 21 49.31 43.54 -25.51
N ILE A 22 49.59 44.68 -26.14
CA ILE A 22 49.39 46.01 -25.52
C ILE A 22 47.91 46.24 -25.20
N GLY A 23 46.99 45.83 -26.08
CA GLY A 23 45.55 45.85 -25.83
C GLY A 23 45.14 45.00 -24.62
N LEU A 24 45.69 43.78 -24.50
CA LEU A 24 45.48 42.90 -23.34
C LEU A 24 45.97 43.54 -22.03
N ILE A 25 47.13 44.20 -22.07
CA ILE A 25 47.71 44.88 -20.91
C ILE A 25 46.86 46.11 -20.54
N ALA A 26 46.42 46.90 -21.52
CA ALA A 26 45.57 48.07 -21.28
C ALA A 26 44.19 47.69 -20.70
N VAL A 27 43.55 46.65 -21.24
CA VAL A 27 42.25 46.16 -20.74
C VAL A 27 42.40 45.54 -19.34
N SER A 28 43.47 44.79 -19.09
CA SER A 28 43.74 44.24 -17.76
C SER A 28 44.08 45.32 -16.72
N ALA A 29 44.81 46.38 -17.10
CA ALA A 29 45.08 47.53 -16.24
C ALA A 29 43.81 48.37 -15.97
N TYR A 30 42.96 48.57 -16.99
CA TYR A 30 41.66 49.22 -16.84
C TYR A 30 40.72 48.45 -15.90
N ARG A 31 40.77 47.11 -15.94
CA ARG A 31 40.03 46.23 -15.03
C ARG A 31 40.49 46.36 -13.58
N ILE A 32 41.80 46.45 -13.34
CA ILE A 32 42.37 46.64 -12.00
C ILE A 32 41.96 48.00 -11.42
N LYS A 33 41.96 49.06 -12.23
CA LYS A 33 41.56 50.41 -11.80
C LYS A 33 40.09 50.53 -11.41
N LYS A 34 39.22 49.63 -11.88
CA LYS A 34 37.76 49.68 -11.65
C LYS A 34 37.26 48.64 -10.64
N GLU A 35 38.17 47.97 -9.91
CA GLU A 35 37.87 47.00 -8.84
C GLU A 35 36.77 45.97 -9.17
N GLN A 36 36.69 45.52 -10.43
CA GLN A 36 35.64 44.58 -10.85
C GLN A 36 35.93 43.16 -10.32
N GLN A 37 34.94 42.57 -9.65
CA GLN A 37 34.98 41.18 -9.19
C GLN A 37 34.95 40.19 -10.37
N LYS A 38 35.59 39.02 -10.19
CA LYS A 38 35.75 37.96 -11.19
C LYS A 38 34.43 37.23 -11.45
N THR A 39 33.52 37.83 -12.21
CA THR A 39 32.28 37.20 -12.68
C THR A 39 32.37 36.83 -14.16
N TRP A 40 31.59 35.81 -14.58
CA TRP A 40 31.54 35.30 -15.95
C TRP A 40 31.24 36.39 -16.99
N ASP A 41 30.42 37.38 -16.62
CA ASP A 41 30.05 38.51 -17.47
C ASP A 41 31.23 39.43 -17.82
N SER A 42 32.21 39.57 -16.91
CA SER A 42 33.41 40.37 -17.14
C SER A 42 34.35 39.74 -18.18
N TYR A 43 34.39 38.40 -18.23
CA TYR A 43 35.17 37.66 -19.24
C TYR A 43 34.56 37.80 -20.63
N ILE A 44 33.24 37.71 -20.74
CA ILE A 44 32.52 37.89 -22.01
C ILE A 44 32.73 39.31 -22.56
N PHE A 45 32.64 40.33 -21.69
CA PHE A 45 32.90 41.72 -22.08
C PHE A 45 34.34 41.93 -22.56
N THR A 46 35.32 41.39 -21.82
CA THR A 46 36.75 41.51 -22.17
C THR A 46 37.06 40.80 -23.50
N ALA A 47 36.51 39.61 -23.71
CA ALA A 47 36.70 38.83 -24.94
C ALA A 47 36.05 39.51 -26.16
N SER A 48 34.87 40.12 -26.00
CA SER A 48 34.19 40.85 -27.07
C SER A 48 34.97 42.08 -27.53
N VAL A 49 35.48 42.89 -26.59
CA VAL A 49 36.32 44.06 -26.90
C VAL A 49 37.62 43.65 -27.59
N LEU A 50 38.25 42.56 -27.13
CA LEU A 50 39.46 42.01 -27.76
C LEU A 50 39.20 41.57 -29.21
N LEU A 51 38.07 40.89 -29.45
CA LEU A 51 37.69 40.40 -30.76
C LEU A 51 37.45 41.55 -31.75
N ILE A 52 36.76 42.62 -31.34
CA ILE A 52 36.53 43.81 -32.17
C ILE A 52 37.85 44.50 -32.51
N LEU A 53 38.76 44.62 -31.54
CA LEU A 53 40.07 45.23 -31.73
C LEU A 53 40.95 44.41 -32.69
N ALA A 54 40.95 43.09 -32.54
CA ALA A 54 41.66 42.18 -33.44
C ALA A 54 41.14 42.28 -34.89
N ILE A 55 39.80 42.32 -35.08
CA ILE A 55 39.19 42.46 -36.41
C ILE A 55 39.55 43.80 -37.05
N THR A 56 39.55 44.89 -36.28
CA THR A 56 39.83 46.24 -36.78
C THR A 56 41.29 46.37 -37.22
N ILE A 57 42.23 45.82 -36.44
CA ILE A 57 43.66 45.80 -36.80
C ILE A 57 43.91 44.91 -38.01
N PHE A 58 43.32 43.71 -38.04
CA PHE A 58 43.44 42.81 -39.18
C PHE A 58 42.88 43.45 -40.46
N SER A 59 41.72 44.12 -40.36
CA SER A 59 41.11 44.85 -41.47
C SER A 59 41.99 45.99 -41.96
N TYR A 60 42.58 46.80 -41.07
CA TYR A 60 43.45 47.91 -41.48
C TYR A 60 44.76 47.43 -42.11
N CYS A 61 45.35 46.37 -41.57
CA CYS A 61 46.67 45.90 -41.99
C CYS A 61 46.65 45.12 -43.31
N PHE A 62 45.60 44.33 -43.55
CA PHE A 62 45.53 43.41 -44.70
C PHE A 62 44.59 43.87 -45.83
N CYS A 63 43.93 45.04 -45.73
CA CYS A 63 43.05 45.55 -46.80
C CYS A 63 43.78 45.79 -48.14
N ARG A 64 45.11 45.94 -48.11
CA ARG A 64 45.90 46.29 -49.30
C ARG A 64 46.44 45.09 -50.09
N ASP A 65 46.41 43.88 -49.53
CA ASP A 65 46.94 42.67 -50.17
C ASP A 65 45.82 41.67 -50.51
N ARG A 66 45.53 41.50 -51.81
CA ARG A 66 44.47 40.60 -52.29
C ARG A 66 44.75 39.13 -51.97
N ASN A 67 46.01 38.72 -51.89
CA ASN A 67 46.36 37.31 -51.69
C ASN A 67 45.96 36.82 -50.29
N VAL A 68 46.04 37.69 -49.29
CA VAL A 68 45.64 37.36 -47.90
C VAL A 68 44.11 37.32 -47.77
N LEU A 69 43.41 38.20 -48.48
CA LEU A 69 41.95 38.22 -48.55
C LEU A 69 41.38 36.95 -49.22
N ASP A 70 42.04 36.43 -50.25
CA ASP A 70 41.64 35.18 -50.89
C ASP A 70 41.91 33.95 -49.98
N PHE A 71 43.02 33.95 -49.25
CA PHE A 71 43.33 32.90 -48.28
C PHE A 71 42.33 32.87 -47.11
N ILE A 72 41.96 34.01 -46.54
CA ILE A 72 40.98 34.06 -45.45
C ILE A 72 39.58 33.65 -45.92
N SER A 73 39.21 34.00 -47.16
CA SER A 73 37.95 33.57 -47.77
C SER A 73 37.88 32.04 -47.89
N LEU A 74 38.97 31.42 -48.37
CA LEU A 74 39.08 29.96 -48.46
C LEU A 74 39.09 29.28 -47.09
N ALA A 75 39.83 29.83 -46.12
CA ALA A 75 39.86 29.30 -44.76
C ALA A 75 38.48 29.39 -44.08
N SER A 76 37.76 30.50 -44.28
CA SER A 76 36.39 30.68 -43.76
C SER A 76 35.41 29.67 -44.37
N ALA A 77 35.51 29.40 -45.67
CA ALA A 77 34.71 28.37 -46.33
C ALA A 77 34.99 26.97 -45.77
N LEU A 78 36.27 26.61 -45.54
CA LEU A 78 36.65 25.33 -44.94
C LEU A 78 36.13 25.18 -43.51
N ILE A 79 36.24 26.23 -42.68
CA ILE A 79 35.70 26.22 -41.31
C ILE A 79 34.19 26.00 -41.34
N SER A 80 33.47 26.63 -42.28
CA SER A 80 32.02 26.45 -42.44
C SER A 80 31.65 25.00 -42.79
N ILE A 81 32.40 24.36 -43.68
CA ILE A 81 32.18 22.95 -44.06
C ILE A 81 32.41 22.03 -42.85
N ILE A 82 33.51 22.25 -42.11
CA ILE A 82 33.83 21.43 -40.92
C ILE A 82 32.74 21.58 -39.86
N LEU A 83 32.29 22.80 -39.58
CA LEU A 83 31.25 23.06 -38.58
C LEU A 83 29.91 22.40 -38.98
N ALA A 84 29.58 22.41 -40.28
CA ALA A 84 28.40 21.73 -40.81
C ALA A 84 28.48 20.21 -40.60
N ILE A 85 29.64 19.59 -40.87
CA ILE A 85 29.86 18.15 -40.63
C ILE A 85 29.74 17.81 -39.14
N VAL A 86 30.38 18.59 -38.26
CA VAL A 86 30.26 18.41 -36.80
C VAL A 86 28.80 18.52 -36.36
N THR A 87 28.04 19.46 -36.93
CA THR A 87 26.62 19.62 -36.63
C THR A 87 25.80 18.42 -37.08
N ILE A 88 26.06 17.87 -38.28
CA ILE A 88 25.39 16.66 -38.77
C ILE A 88 25.69 15.47 -37.85
N ILE A 89 26.96 15.27 -37.46
CA ILE A 89 27.36 14.20 -36.55
C ILE A 89 26.69 14.37 -35.18
N TYR A 90 26.71 15.58 -34.62
CA TYR A 90 26.11 15.86 -33.32
C TYR A 90 24.58 15.71 -33.35
N SER A 91 23.93 16.10 -34.44
CA SER A 91 22.50 15.87 -34.67
C SER A 91 22.21 14.37 -34.72
N TYR A 92 23.04 13.58 -35.40
CA TYR A 92 22.89 12.13 -35.43
C TYR A 92 23.09 11.50 -34.05
N PHE A 93 24.10 11.92 -33.29
CA PHE A 93 24.36 11.44 -31.93
C PHE A 93 23.28 11.86 -30.92
N THR A 94 22.75 13.08 -31.05
CA THR A 94 21.64 13.55 -30.22
C THR A 94 20.36 12.80 -30.57
N ASN A 95 20.11 12.54 -31.85
CA ASN A 95 18.97 11.77 -32.31
C ASN A 95 19.11 10.27 -31.99
N SER A 96 20.33 9.74 -31.91
CA SER A 96 20.60 8.34 -31.53
C SER A 96 20.52 8.09 -30.01
N ARG A 97 20.51 9.14 -29.17
CA ARG A 97 20.10 9.06 -27.76
C ARG A 97 18.58 8.87 -27.56
N SER A 98 17.81 8.72 -28.64
CA SER A 98 16.40 8.28 -28.64
C SER A 98 16.19 6.89 -28.02
N SER A 99 17.23 6.11 -27.78
CA SER A 99 17.17 4.86 -27.00
C SER A 99 16.51 5.05 -25.63
N GLY A 100 16.83 6.12 -24.89
CA GLY A 100 16.20 6.37 -23.58
C GLY A 100 14.72 6.78 -23.65
N GLN A 101 14.24 7.28 -24.78
CA GLN A 101 12.82 7.55 -25.00
C GLN A 101 12.07 6.29 -25.46
N ILE A 102 12.71 5.45 -26.28
CA ILE A 102 12.21 4.13 -26.65
C ILE A 102 12.11 3.21 -25.43
N ASP A 103 13.08 3.24 -24.52
CA ASP A 103 13.03 2.46 -23.27
C ASP A 103 11.91 2.92 -22.36
N LYS A 104 11.67 4.24 -22.26
CA LYS A 104 10.52 4.79 -21.51
C LYS A 104 9.20 4.41 -22.17
N LEU A 105 9.12 4.41 -23.50
CA LEU A 105 7.94 3.99 -24.24
C LEU A 105 7.67 2.49 -24.08
N ASN A 106 8.71 1.65 -24.15
CA ASN A 106 8.63 0.21 -23.92
C ASN A 106 8.19 -0.08 -22.50
N LYS A 107 8.76 0.61 -21.50
CA LYS A 107 8.35 0.48 -20.10
C LYS A 107 6.89 0.92 -19.88
N ALA A 108 6.49 2.04 -20.47
CA ALA A 108 5.10 2.50 -20.41
C ALA A 108 4.14 1.49 -21.08
N ALA A 109 4.53 0.90 -22.21
CA ALA A 109 3.75 -0.13 -22.89
C ALA A 109 3.68 -1.42 -22.06
N GLU A 110 4.76 -1.81 -21.39
CA GLU A 110 4.80 -2.95 -20.48
C GLU A 110 3.92 -2.72 -19.24
N ASP A 111 4.00 -1.55 -18.62
CA ASP A 111 3.16 -1.15 -17.49
C ASP A 111 1.66 -1.16 -17.86
N VAL A 112 1.32 -0.65 -19.05
CA VAL A 112 -0.05 -0.70 -19.60
C VAL A 112 -0.51 -2.13 -19.86
N SER A 113 0.36 -2.97 -20.44
CA SER A 113 0.07 -4.40 -20.68
C SER A 113 -0.21 -5.13 -19.36
N LYS A 114 0.62 -4.91 -18.34
CA LYS A 114 0.47 -5.50 -17.01
C LYS A 114 -0.80 -5.03 -16.30
N ALA A 115 -1.11 -3.73 -16.38
CA ALA A 115 -2.35 -3.18 -15.85
C ALA A 115 -3.58 -3.77 -16.56
N THR A 116 -3.53 -3.89 -17.88
CA THR A 116 -4.61 -4.48 -18.70
C THR A 116 -4.83 -5.94 -18.34
N SER A 117 -3.76 -6.72 -18.15
CA SER A 117 -3.86 -8.12 -17.70
C SER A 117 -4.47 -8.24 -16.30
N SER A 118 -4.03 -7.38 -15.36
CA SER A 118 -4.60 -7.34 -14.01
C SER A 118 -6.09 -6.92 -14.02
N TYR A 119 -6.48 -6.03 -14.92
CA TYR A 119 -7.89 -5.69 -15.14
C TYR A 119 -8.69 -6.84 -15.71
N ALA A 120 -8.15 -7.60 -16.67
CA ALA A 120 -8.81 -8.79 -17.21
C ALA A 120 -9.04 -9.84 -16.12
N THR A 121 -8.02 -10.14 -15.31
CA THR A 121 -8.15 -11.08 -14.17
C THR A 121 -9.15 -10.57 -13.12
N SER A 122 -9.16 -9.26 -12.84
CA SER A 122 -10.13 -8.66 -11.91
C SER A 122 -11.55 -8.73 -12.46
N ALA A 123 -11.73 -8.54 -13.76
CA ALA A 123 -13.02 -8.65 -14.44
C ALA A 123 -13.53 -10.10 -14.42
N GLU A 124 -12.67 -11.09 -14.67
CA GLU A 124 -13.00 -12.52 -14.52
C GLU A 124 -13.41 -12.86 -13.08
N SER A 125 -12.63 -12.39 -12.10
CA SER A 125 -12.94 -12.58 -10.68
C SER A 125 -14.27 -11.91 -10.31
N LEU A 126 -14.55 -10.72 -10.84
CA LEU A 126 -15.82 -10.03 -10.63
C LEU A 126 -16.98 -10.80 -11.26
N GLN A 127 -16.81 -11.34 -12.47
CA GLN A 127 -17.81 -12.17 -13.13
C GLN A 127 -18.11 -13.45 -12.33
N GLU A 128 -17.08 -14.11 -11.79
CA GLU A 128 -17.26 -15.28 -10.92
C GLU A 128 -18.04 -14.92 -9.65
N ASN A 129 -17.72 -13.79 -9.02
CA ASN A 129 -18.44 -13.31 -7.85
C ASN A 129 -19.90 -12.94 -8.18
N ILE A 130 -20.16 -12.31 -9.33
CA ILE A 130 -21.51 -12.04 -9.81
C ILE A 130 -22.28 -13.36 -9.99
N GLN A 131 -21.66 -14.39 -10.57
CA GLN A 131 -22.31 -15.70 -10.72
C GLN A 131 -22.63 -16.34 -9.37
N LYS A 132 -21.74 -16.23 -8.38
CA LYS A 132 -21.99 -16.69 -7.00
C LYS A 132 -23.17 -15.95 -6.38
N ILE A 133 -23.26 -14.62 -6.58
CA ILE A 133 -24.39 -13.81 -6.10
C ILE A 133 -25.68 -14.25 -6.78
N ILE A 134 -25.70 -14.41 -8.11
CA ILE A 134 -26.89 -14.89 -8.84
C ILE A 134 -27.33 -16.26 -8.32
N ASN A 135 -26.40 -17.20 -8.15
CA ASN A 135 -26.73 -18.52 -7.62
C ASN A 135 -27.28 -18.45 -6.18
N ALA A 136 -26.72 -17.57 -5.34
CA ALA A 136 -27.23 -17.35 -3.99
C ALA A 136 -28.64 -16.72 -3.99
N VAL A 137 -28.88 -15.76 -4.88
CA VAL A 137 -30.19 -15.12 -5.08
C VAL A 137 -31.20 -16.14 -5.58
N ASN A 138 -30.89 -16.92 -6.61
CA ASN A 138 -31.76 -17.98 -7.12
C ASN A 138 -32.09 -19.01 -6.02
N ARG A 139 -31.13 -19.35 -5.16
CA ARG A 139 -31.38 -20.25 -4.02
C ARG A 139 -32.27 -19.60 -2.95
N VAL A 140 -32.16 -18.29 -2.75
CA VAL A 140 -33.05 -17.56 -1.84
C VAL A 140 -34.45 -17.44 -2.43
N GLU A 141 -34.56 -17.17 -3.73
CA GLU A 141 -35.81 -17.14 -4.49
C GLU A 141 -36.49 -18.50 -4.45
N GLU A 142 -35.79 -19.59 -4.78
CA GLU A 142 -36.32 -20.97 -4.69
C GLU A 142 -36.81 -21.31 -3.28
N LYS A 143 -36.05 -20.95 -2.23
CA LYS A 143 -36.50 -21.16 -0.84
C LYS A 143 -37.69 -20.27 -0.47
N THR A 144 -37.75 -19.05 -0.99
CA THR A 144 -38.85 -18.11 -0.75
C THR A 144 -40.10 -18.55 -1.48
N ASP A 145 -39.97 -19.04 -2.70
CA ASP A 145 -41.03 -19.64 -3.50
C ASP A 145 -41.52 -20.93 -2.86
N GLN A 146 -40.62 -21.79 -2.34
CA GLN A 146 -41.01 -22.94 -1.52
C GLN A 146 -41.78 -22.50 -0.26
N LEU A 147 -41.41 -21.39 0.39
CA LEU A 147 -42.16 -20.86 1.54
C LEU A 147 -43.51 -20.25 1.14
N LEU A 148 -43.59 -19.60 -0.01
CA LEU A 148 -44.81 -19.01 -0.57
C LEU A 148 -45.76 -20.08 -1.09
N GLU A 149 -45.25 -21.09 -1.79
CA GLU A 149 -45.96 -22.28 -2.21
C GLU A 149 -46.37 -23.11 -0.99
N TYR A 150 -45.54 -23.23 0.05
CA TYR A 150 -45.95 -23.81 1.33
C TYR A 150 -47.11 -23.02 1.96
N LYS A 151 -47.10 -21.69 1.89
CA LYS A 151 -48.24 -20.85 2.33
C LYS A 151 -49.48 -20.97 1.43
N SER A 152 -49.32 -21.23 0.13
CA SER A 152 -50.41 -21.24 -0.86
C SER A 152 -51.05 -22.64 -1.00
N SER A 153 -50.23 -23.70 -0.95
CA SER A 153 -50.64 -25.11 -0.92
C SER A 153 -51.29 -25.52 0.39
N ASN A 154 -51.04 -24.79 1.50
CA ASN A 154 -51.80 -24.95 2.74
C ASN A 154 -53.26 -24.47 2.67
N LYS A 155 -53.74 -24.01 1.50
CA LYS A 155 -55.18 -23.78 1.27
C LYS A 155 -55.90 -24.92 0.57
N LYS A 156 -55.19 -25.89 -0.03
CA LYS A 156 -55.80 -27.00 -0.79
C LYS A 156 -54.91 -28.25 -0.82
N ASN A 157 -54.61 -28.83 0.33
CA ASN A 157 -54.65 -30.27 0.58
C ASN A 157 -53.98 -30.57 1.91
N SER A 158 -54.67 -31.39 2.70
CA SER A 158 -54.28 -31.81 4.03
C SER A 158 -53.09 -32.76 3.95
N TYR A 159 -51.87 -32.23 4.08
CA TYR A 159 -50.69 -32.99 4.46
C TYR A 159 -50.33 -32.57 5.89
N ASN A 160 -50.44 -33.50 6.84
CA ASN A 160 -49.96 -33.33 8.21
C ASN A 160 -48.44 -33.17 8.21
N LEU A 161 -47.95 -31.94 8.02
CA LEU A 161 -46.70 -31.54 8.63
C LEU A 161 -47.02 -31.37 10.11
N ASN A 162 -46.46 -32.24 10.93
CA ASN A 162 -46.42 -31.98 12.37
C ASN A 162 -45.88 -30.55 12.54
N ASN A 163 -46.72 -29.68 13.10
CA ASN A 163 -46.33 -28.43 13.72
C ASN A 163 -45.41 -28.74 14.91
N ASN A 164 -44.23 -29.30 14.67
CA ASN A 164 -43.18 -29.29 15.66
C ASN A 164 -42.67 -27.86 15.69
N SER A 165 -43.40 -27.01 16.40
CA SER A 165 -42.88 -25.76 16.94
C SER A 165 -41.49 -26.03 17.51
N PHE A 166 -40.52 -25.15 17.23
CA PHE A 166 -39.19 -25.27 17.84
C PHE A 166 -39.34 -25.45 19.35
N ASP A 167 -39.01 -26.66 19.82
CA ASP A 167 -39.11 -27.03 21.22
C ASP A 167 -37.83 -26.58 21.91
N LEU A 168 -37.89 -25.36 22.46
CA LEU A 168 -36.77 -24.76 23.17
C LEU A 168 -36.29 -25.62 24.36
N PRO A 169 -37.19 -26.19 25.20
CA PRO A 169 -36.80 -27.21 26.18
C PRO A 169 -36.02 -28.39 25.60
N GLN A 170 -36.53 -29.04 24.55
CA GLN A 170 -35.85 -30.18 23.93
C GLN A 170 -34.48 -29.80 23.34
N TYR A 171 -34.38 -28.59 22.78
CA TYR A 171 -33.11 -28.05 22.28
C TYR A 171 -32.09 -27.83 23.41
N ALA A 172 -32.49 -27.22 24.53
CA ALA A 172 -31.63 -27.01 25.68
C ALA A 172 -31.16 -28.34 26.29
N GLU A 173 -32.05 -29.32 26.39
CA GLU A 173 -31.72 -30.67 26.87
C GLU A 173 -30.71 -31.37 25.94
N SER A 174 -30.96 -31.34 24.63
CA SER A 174 -30.06 -31.93 23.63
C SER A 174 -28.67 -31.27 23.65
N TYR A 175 -28.63 -29.95 23.87
CA TYR A 175 -27.39 -29.20 24.00
C TYR A 175 -26.60 -29.67 25.22
N ILE A 176 -27.22 -29.72 26.41
CA ILE A 176 -26.55 -30.17 27.65
C ILE A 176 -26.09 -31.63 27.54
N ASN A 177 -26.90 -32.51 26.95
CA ASN A 177 -26.54 -33.92 26.77
C ASN A 177 -25.35 -34.12 25.83
N SER A 178 -25.13 -33.20 24.89
CA SER A 178 -24.00 -33.23 23.95
C SER A 178 -22.78 -32.44 24.46
N SER A 179 -22.86 -31.85 25.65
CA SER A 179 -21.88 -30.91 26.18
C SER A 179 -20.88 -31.56 27.13
N SER A 180 -19.68 -30.98 27.21
CA SER A 180 -18.66 -31.46 28.14
C SER A 180 -18.99 -31.06 29.58
N PRO A 181 -18.64 -31.88 30.60
CA PRO A 181 -18.85 -31.53 32.01
C PRO A 181 -18.23 -30.19 32.41
N LEU A 182 -17.02 -29.90 31.92
CA LEU A 182 -16.32 -28.64 32.19
C LEU A 182 -17.05 -27.45 31.57
N GLY A 183 -17.56 -27.60 30.34
CA GLY A 183 -18.35 -26.58 29.67
C GLY A 183 -19.68 -26.30 30.39
N ILE A 184 -20.36 -27.34 30.87
CA ILE A 184 -21.59 -27.21 31.66
C ILE A 184 -21.34 -26.42 32.94
N ILE A 185 -20.23 -26.67 33.64
CA ILE A 185 -19.82 -25.90 34.83
C ILE A 185 -19.51 -24.43 34.49
N ALA A 186 -18.94 -24.16 33.32
CA ALA A 186 -18.71 -22.79 32.85
C ALA A 186 -20.02 -22.04 32.58
N ILE A 187 -21.03 -22.70 32.01
CA ILE A 187 -22.37 -22.12 31.86
C ILE A 187 -23.03 -21.93 33.23
N TYR A 188 -22.88 -22.88 34.15
CA TYR A 188 -23.38 -22.76 35.52
C TYR A 188 -22.83 -21.52 36.23
N ALA A 189 -21.52 -21.24 36.11
CA ALA A 189 -20.92 -20.01 36.63
C ALA A 189 -21.54 -18.76 35.99
N CYS A 190 -21.84 -18.77 34.68
CA CYS A 190 -22.54 -17.68 34.01
C CYS A 190 -23.98 -17.49 34.54
N ILE A 191 -24.70 -18.58 34.82
CA ILE A 191 -26.05 -18.50 35.40
C ILE A 191 -25.96 -17.87 36.80
N LYS A 192 -25.05 -18.32 37.66
CA LYS A 192 -24.86 -17.75 39.01
C LYS A 192 -24.43 -16.29 38.98
N ALA A 193 -23.55 -15.93 38.04
CA ALA A 193 -23.16 -14.54 37.79
C ALA A 193 -24.38 -13.66 37.49
N LYS A 194 -25.29 -14.14 36.64
CA LYS A 194 -26.51 -13.42 36.32
C LYS A 194 -27.48 -13.35 37.51
N GLU A 195 -27.71 -14.45 38.22
CA GLU A 195 -28.62 -14.51 39.38
C GLU A 195 -28.18 -13.58 40.52
N THR A 196 -26.86 -13.45 40.72
CA THR A 196 -26.28 -12.62 41.78
C THR A 196 -25.90 -11.21 41.31
N ASN A 197 -26.08 -10.91 40.02
CA ASN A 197 -25.63 -9.68 39.38
C ASN A 197 -24.15 -9.36 39.66
N LYS A 198 -23.29 -10.39 39.56
CA LYS A 198 -21.85 -10.30 39.78
C LYS A 198 -21.08 -10.75 38.54
N GLU A 199 -19.92 -10.15 38.36
CA GLU A 199 -18.92 -10.60 37.39
C GLU A 199 -18.07 -11.71 38.02
N TRP A 200 -17.41 -12.53 37.22
CA TRP A 200 -16.48 -13.55 37.71
C TRP A 200 -15.28 -13.66 36.79
N CYS A 201 -14.22 -14.35 37.23
CA CYS A 201 -12.99 -14.46 36.46
C CYS A 201 -12.77 -15.91 36.02
N LEU A 202 -12.29 -16.10 34.78
CA LEU A 202 -11.90 -17.40 34.24
C LEU A 202 -10.87 -18.12 35.12
N ASN A 203 -10.10 -17.39 35.93
CA ASN A 203 -9.14 -17.95 36.90
C ASN A 203 -9.73 -18.95 37.90
N PHE A 204 -11.07 -19.08 37.99
CA PHE A 204 -11.70 -20.20 38.71
C PHE A 204 -11.30 -21.56 38.16
N PHE A 205 -10.90 -21.62 36.89
CA PHE A 205 -10.33 -22.81 36.29
C PHE A 205 -8.80 -22.78 36.46
N ASN A 206 -8.27 -23.73 37.22
CA ASN A 206 -6.87 -23.72 37.69
C ASN A 206 -5.78 -23.82 36.61
N SER A 207 -6.12 -24.16 35.36
CA SER A 207 -5.14 -24.28 34.27
C SER A 207 -5.48 -23.34 33.12
N GLU A 208 -4.47 -22.75 32.48
CA GLU A 208 -4.65 -21.89 31.30
C GLU A 208 -5.41 -22.59 30.17
N TYR A 209 -5.18 -23.90 30.00
CA TYR A 209 -5.93 -24.72 29.06
C TYR A 209 -7.43 -24.74 29.38
N ASN A 210 -7.80 -24.97 30.65
CA ASN A 210 -9.20 -24.98 31.06
C ASN A 210 -9.81 -23.59 30.97
N GLN A 211 -9.07 -22.53 31.27
CA GLN A 211 -9.53 -21.15 31.12
C GLN A 211 -9.86 -20.84 29.66
N ALA A 212 -8.93 -21.14 28.74
CA ALA A 212 -9.12 -20.94 27.31
C ALA A 212 -10.28 -21.78 26.76
N TYR A 213 -10.38 -23.05 27.19
CA TYR A 213 -11.49 -23.93 26.83
C TYR A 213 -12.83 -23.36 27.30
N CYS A 214 -12.95 -22.98 28.58
CA CYS A 214 -14.16 -22.41 29.14
C CYS A 214 -14.54 -21.09 28.46
N ALA A 215 -13.56 -20.23 28.16
CA ALA A 215 -13.80 -18.99 27.43
C ALA A 215 -14.41 -19.25 26.04
N ALA A 216 -13.78 -20.15 25.26
CA ALA A 216 -14.28 -20.54 23.94
C ALA A 216 -15.67 -21.18 24.02
N TYR A 217 -15.89 -22.03 25.03
CA TYR A 217 -17.15 -22.71 25.24
C TYR A 217 -18.29 -21.74 25.61
N ILE A 218 -18.02 -20.73 26.45
CA ILE A 218 -18.98 -19.67 26.80
C ILE A 218 -19.34 -18.83 25.57
N ILE A 219 -18.37 -18.50 24.71
CA ILE A 219 -18.61 -17.75 23.47
C ILE A 219 -19.44 -18.55 22.47
N SER A 220 -19.12 -19.84 22.32
CA SER A 220 -19.90 -20.76 21.49
C SER A 220 -21.35 -20.86 21.99
N THR A 221 -21.54 -21.05 23.30
CA THR A 221 -22.87 -21.10 23.92
C THR A 221 -23.61 -19.77 23.80
N SER A 222 -22.92 -18.64 23.88
CA SER A 222 -23.55 -17.34 23.65
C SER A 222 -24.04 -17.17 22.20
N SER A 223 -23.35 -17.81 21.25
CA SER A 223 -23.72 -17.80 19.83
C SER A 223 -24.95 -18.66 19.53
N THR A 224 -25.28 -19.63 20.39
CA THR A 224 -26.53 -20.43 20.25
C THR A 224 -27.75 -19.70 20.80
N GLY A 225 -27.55 -18.59 21.52
CA GLY A 225 -28.62 -17.82 22.17
C GLY A 225 -29.14 -18.43 23.48
N LEU A 226 -28.55 -19.53 23.98
CA LEU A 226 -28.92 -20.12 25.27
C LEU A 226 -28.51 -19.24 26.46
N ILE A 227 -27.37 -18.53 26.31
CA ILE A 227 -26.91 -17.50 27.25
C ILE A 227 -26.49 -16.24 26.50
N THR A 228 -26.34 -15.14 27.22
CA THR A 228 -25.78 -13.90 26.70
C THR A 228 -24.68 -13.46 27.64
N SER A 229 -23.43 -13.54 27.19
CA SER A 229 -22.28 -13.19 28.01
C SER A 229 -21.17 -12.49 27.21
N THR A 230 -20.31 -11.77 27.89
CA THR A 230 -19.09 -11.17 27.33
C THR A 230 -17.89 -11.53 28.18
N ILE A 231 -16.74 -11.67 27.53
CA ILE A 231 -15.47 -11.95 28.18
C ILE A 231 -14.50 -10.82 27.82
N ASP A 232 -13.91 -10.20 28.83
CA ASP A 232 -12.72 -9.36 28.63
C ASP A 232 -11.48 -10.26 28.65
N PHE A 233 -10.90 -10.49 27.49
CA PHE A 233 -9.73 -11.37 27.34
C PHE A 233 -8.46 -10.81 27.97
N ASN A 234 -8.38 -9.51 28.26
CA ASN A 234 -7.20 -8.93 28.92
C ASN A 234 -7.21 -9.26 30.42
N THR A 235 -8.39 -9.28 31.04
CA THR A 235 -8.56 -9.47 32.48
C THR A 235 -9.12 -10.84 32.86
N GLY A 236 -9.62 -11.60 31.88
CA GLY A 236 -10.33 -12.86 32.08
C GLY A 236 -11.70 -12.69 32.74
N ILE A 237 -12.22 -11.47 32.83
CA ILE A 237 -13.51 -11.18 33.48
C ILE A 237 -14.66 -11.56 32.55
N VAL A 238 -15.60 -12.33 33.08
CA VAL A 238 -16.82 -12.78 32.42
C VAL A 238 -18.02 -12.06 33.03
N ARG A 239 -18.83 -11.47 32.16
CA ARG A 239 -20.12 -10.84 32.50
C ARG A 239 -21.24 -11.61 31.82
N CYS A 240 -22.25 -12.02 32.59
CA CYS A 240 -23.44 -12.68 32.05
C CYS A 240 -24.64 -11.74 32.15
N TYR A 241 -25.27 -11.42 31.02
CA TYR A 241 -26.39 -10.50 30.92
C TYR A 241 -27.75 -11.20 30.98
N ASN A 242 -27.85 -12.38 30.38
CA ASN A 242 -29.10 -13.13 30.31
C ASN A 242 -28.87 -14.63 30.07
N PHE A 243 -29.87 -15.46 30.36
CA PHE A 243 -29.94 -16.87 29.98
C PHE A 243 -31.39 -17.28 29.75
N LEU A 244 -31.61 -18.36 29.01
CA LEU A 244 -32.95 -18.92 28.82
C LEU A 244 -33.32 -19.86 29.97
N GLU A 245 -34.51 -19.75 30.55
CA GLU A 245 -34.94 -20.61 31.67
C GLU A 245 -34.78 -22.13 31.42
N PRO A 246 -35.06 -22.66 30.21
CA PRO A 246 -34.83 -24.08 29.94
C PRO A 246 -33.37 -24.52 30.11
N ILE A 247 -32.38 -23.69 29.77
CA ILE A 247 -30.97 -24.06 29.95
C ILE A 247 -30.61 -24.15 31.42
N LYS A 248 -31.16 -23.27 32.26
CA LYS A 248 -30.98 -23.31 33.70
C LYS A 248 -31.60 -24.59 34.29
N ALA A 249 -32.84 -24.91 33.94
CA ALA A 249 -33.50 -26.11 34.43
C ALA A 249 -32.73 -27.39 34.06
N CYS A 250 -32.22 -27.49 32.83
CA CYS A 250 -31.39 -28.61 32.40
C CYS A 250 -30.07 -28.70 33.17
N ILE A 251 -29.40 -27.56 33.41
CA ILE A 251 -28.13 -27.52 34.17
C ILE A 251 -28.37 -27.87 35.63
N ASP A 252 -29.40 -27.31 36.28
CA ASP A 252 -29.73 -27.62 37.68
C ASP A 252 -30.03 -29.11 37.85
N ASN A 253 -30.76 -29.72 36.90
CA ASN A 253 -31.00 -31.16 36.89
C ASN A 253 -29.70 -31.96 36.68
N TRP A 254 -28.87 -31.57 35.71
CA TRP A 254 -27.58 -32.19 35.46
C TRP A 254 -26.67 -32.12 36.70
N MET A 255 -26.70 -31.01 37.44
CA MET A 255 -25.95 -30.82 38.68
C MET A 255 -26.39 -31.74 39.83
N GLN A 256 -27.64 -32.18 39.83
CA GLN A 256 -28.18 -33.08 40.85
C GLN A 256 -27.97 -34.56 40.49
N GLN A 257 -28.01 -34.90 39.20
CA GLN A 257 -28.03 -36.30 38.75
C GLN A 257 -26.66 -36.85 38.34
N ASN A 258 -25.71 -36.00 37.93
CA ASN A 258 -24.52 -36.49 37.26
C ASN A 258 -23.44 -36.99 38.25
N SER A 259 -23.10 -38.28 38.14
CA SER A 259 -22.07 -38.92 38.97
C SER A 259 -20.66 -38.36 38.76
N ILE A 260 -20.41 -37.63 37.66
CA ILE A 260 -19.13 -36.95 37.37
C ILE A 260 -18.85 -35.85 38.40
N LEU A 261 -19.87 -35.28 39.05
CA LEU A 261 -19.69 -34.34 40.16
C LEU A 261 -19.19 -35.00 41.45
N ASN A 262 -19.14 -36.34 41.51
CA ASN A 262 -18.46 -37.05 42.59
C ASN A 262 -16.95 -37.14 42.38
N VAL A 263 -16.45 -36.78 41.18
CA VAL A 263 -15.02 -36.61 40.95
C VAL A 263 -14.56 -35.36 41.69
N GLU A 264 -13.57 -35.53 42.56
CA GLU A 264 -13.10 -34.51 43.51
C GLU A 264 -12.79 -33.16 42.84
N SER A 265 -12.20 -33.17 41.65
CA SER A 265 -11.87 -31.96 40.89
C SER A 265 -13.09 -31.15 40.46
N PHE A 266 -14.15 -31.82 39.99
CA PHE A 266 -15.39 -31.16 39.56
C PHE A 266 -16.23 -30.70 40.74
N LYS A 267 -16.24 -31.48 41.83
CA LYS A 267 -16.89 -31.10 43.09
C LYS A 267 -16.27 -29.83 43.66
N ALA A 268 -14.94 -29.81 43.80
CA ALA A 268 -14.21 -28.66 44.31
C ALA A 268 -14.44 -27.40 43.46
N LEU A 269 -14.48 -27.57 42.13
CA LEU A 269 -14.75 -26.47 41.20
C LEU A 269 -16.16 -25.88 41.39
N LYS A 270 -17.18 -26.75 41.50
CA LYS A 270 -18.56 -26.34 41.77
C LYS A 270 -18.66 -25.63 43.14
N ASP A 271 -18.07 -26.21 44.17
CA ASP A 271 -18.11 -25.64 45.53
C ASP A 271 -17.40 -24.26 45.57
N ASN A 272 -16.30 -24.10 44.84
CA ASN A 272 -15.61 -22.80 44.70
C ASN A 272 -16.50 -21.74 44.02
N ILE A 273 -17.20 -22.12 42.95
CA ILE A 273 -18.17 -21.25 42.27
C ILE A 273 -19.29 -20.86 43.23
N ASP A 274 -19.89 -21.84 43.90
CA ASP A 274 -20.98 -21.61 44.86
C ASP A 274 -20.55 -20.70 46.00
N ASN A 275 -19.38 -20.95 46.59
CA ASN A 275 -18.83 -20.10 47.66
C ASN A 275 -18.62 -18.66 47.19
N TYR A 276 -18.06 -18.46 46.00
CA TYR A 276 -17.85 -17.11 45.46
C TYR A 276 -19.16 -16.32 45.31
N PHE A 277 -20.19 -16.97 44.78
CA PHE A 277 -21.46 -16.31 44.52
C PHE A 277 -22.33 -16.16 45.78
N ASN A 278 -22.25 -17.11 46.72
CA ASN A 278 -23.01 -17.11 47.98
C ASN A 278 -22.42 -16.19 49.07
N ASN A 279 -21.12 -15.95 49.10
CA ASN A 279 -20.44 -15.13 50.12
C ASN A 279 -20.61 -13.61 49.95
N SER A 280 -21.69 -13.14 49.33
CA SER A 280 -22.05 -11.70 49.37
C SER A 280 -23.52 -11.51 49.65
N LYS A 281 -23.89 -11.82 50.90
CA LYS A 281 -24.93 -11.07 51.58
C LYS A 281 -24.33 -9.81 52.19
#